data_AF-A0A5R1BSG4-F1
#
_entry.id   AF-A0A5R1BSG4-F1
#
_cell.length_a   1.000
_cell.length_b   1.000
_cell.length_c   1.000
_cell.angle_alpha   90.00
_cell.angle_beta   90.00
_cell.angle_gamma   90.00
#
_symmetry.space_group_name_H-M   'P 1'
#
loop_
_entity.id
_entity.type
_entity.pdbx_description
1 polymer ?
#
loop_
_entity_poly.entity_id
_entity_poly.type
_entity_poly.pdbx_seq_one_letter_code
_entity_poly.pdbx_strand_id
1 'polypeptide(L)'
;MSADYDLLIVGAGPAGLAAALAAAPSGARIALVDDNPAAGGQIWRDGPRASLPPRAHQMRQRLAGQANVEHFPATRVVACGPGRRLLLEDPQRGWQVGYRRLVLCTGARELLLPFPGWTLPGVTGAGGLQALAKGGLPLAGQRLVVAGSGPLLLASAASASQCGARLLRVAEQAPARTLAAFAVRLPRWPGKLWQAAGLFARSYRADSYVLAALGEERLEAVRLREGGRVREIACERLACGFGLVPNVQLGQALGYRLDGPALAVDEWQAGSLPDHYAAGECTGFGGSELALVEGTIAGHAAVDERDAARRLWPRRRRWQGFADTLARHFALRAELRELAEADTLVCRCEDVPLAALAGHAGWTEAKLHSRCGMGACQGRICGSAAQFLFGWTPPAPRPPFSPARLETLACWQGDAG
;
A
#
# COMPACT_ATOMS: atom_id res chain seq x y z
N MET A 1 -25.50 -24.77 1.96
CA MET A 1 -24.12 -25.23 1.69
C MET A 1 -23.23 -24.71 2.81
N SER A 2 -22.49 -25.58 3.51
CA SER A 2 -21.62 -25.16 4.62
C SER A 2 -20.47 -24.32 4.10
N ALA A 3 -20.10 -23.25 4.83
CA ALA A 3 -18.87 -22.52 4.56
C ALA A 3 -17.66 -23.41 4.90
N ASP A 4 -16.56 -23.24 4.17
CA ASP A 4 -15.31 -23.97 4.43
C ASP A 4 -14.60 -23.44 5.68
N TYR A 5 -14.70 -22.13 5.93
CA TYR A 5 -14.15 -21.43 7.09
C TYR A 5 -15.20 -20.56 7.79
N ASP A 6 -15.10 -20.49 9.12
CA ASP A 6 -15.90 -19.54 9.90
C ASP A 6 -15.44 -18.11 9.66
N LEU A 7 -14.14 -17.93 9.48
CA LEU A 7 -13.52 -16.62 9.24
C LEU A 7 -12.46 -16.71 8.14
N LEU A 8 -12.61 -15.89 7.10
CA LEU A 8 -11.59 -15.67 6.09
C LEU A 8 -10.96 -14.30 6.30
N ILE A 9 -9.63 -14.23 6.28
CA ILE A 9 -8.86 -13.00 6.41
C ILE A 9 -8.01 -12.84 5.15
N VAL A 10 -8.16 -11.73 4.44
CA VAL A 10 -7.41 -11.45 3.20
C VAL A 10 -6.34 -10.41 3.49
N GLY A 11 -5.09 -10.84 3.45
CA GLY A 11 -3.88 -10.07 3.70
C GLY A 11 -3.25 -10.45 5.04
N ALA A 12 -2.01 -10.95 5.02
CA ALA A 12 -1.21 -11.31 6.18
C ALA A 12 -0.22 -10.21 6.59
N GLY A 13 -0.58 -8.94 6.37
CA GLY A 13 0.10 -7.79 6.95
C GLY A 13 -0.07 -7.71 8.48
N PRO A 14 0.43 -6.64 9.14
CA PRO A 14 0.25 -6.46 10.58
C PRO A 14 -1.21 -6.51 11.04
N ALA A 15 -2.15 -5.96 10.25
CA ALA A 15 -3.58 -6.03 10.53
C ALA A 15 -4.12 -7.47 10.46
N GLY A 16 -3.86 -8.21 9.39
CA GLY A 16 -4.37 -9.57 9.26
C GLY A 16 -3.76 -10.56 10.23
N LEU A 17 -2.45 -10.44 10.52
CA LEU A 17 -1.81 -11.21 11.58
C LEU A 17 -2.46 -10.93 12.94
N ALA A 18 -2.76 -9.67 13.25
CA ALA A 18 -3.44 -9.29 14.48
C ALA A 18 -4.88 -9.78 14.53
N ALA A 19 -5.61 -9.74 13.41
CA ALA A 19 -6.97 -10.27 13.30
C ALA A 19 -7.02 -11.78 13.52
N ALA A 20 -6.14 -12.53 12.85
CA ALA A 20 -6.05 -13.98 12.98
C ALA A 20 -5.73 -14.39 14.43
N LEU A 21 -4.71 -13.75 15.03
CA LEU A 21 -4.32 -14.04 16.42
C LEU A 21 -5.37 -13.62 17.46
N ALA A 22 -6.18 -12.60 17.17
CA ALA A 22 -7.25 -12.17 18.06
C ALA A 22 -8.48 -13.10 17.99
N ALA A 23 -8.75 -13.65 16.80
CA ALA A 23 -9.83 -14.58 16.56
C ALA A 23 -9.50 -16.02 17.00
N ALA A 24 -8.23 -16.43 16.94
CA ALA A 24 -7.79 -17.81 17.18
C ALA A 24 -8.31 -18.44 18.49
N PRO A 25 -8.36 -17.75 19.65
CA PRO A 25 -8.86 -18.34 20.89
C PRO A 25 -10.34 -18.80 20.87
N SER A 26 -11.14 -18.32 19.92
CA SER A 26 -12.55 -18.72 19.78
C SER A 26 -12.74 -20.17 19.31
N GLY A 27 -11.69 -20.81 18.78
CA GLY A 27 -11.77 -22.13 18.16
C GLY A 27 -12.39 -22.13 16.75
N ALA A 28 -12.79 -20.96 16.23
CA ALA A 28 -13.28 -20.81 14.85
C ALA A 28 -12.26 -21.36 13.84
N ARG A 29 -12.73 -21.96 12.74
CA ARG A 29 -11.87 -22.37 11.64
C ARG A 29 -11.51 -21.15 10.79
N ILE A 30 -10.24 -20.75 10.82
CA ILE A 30 -9.77 -19.49 10.23
C ILE A 30 -8.88 -19.76 9.03
N ALA A 31 -9.13 -19.07 7.90
CA ALA A 31 -8.21 -19.00 6.77
C ALA A 31 -7.57 -17.62 6.71
N LEU A 32 -6.24 -17.57 6.54
CA LEU A 32 -5.47 -16.35 6.28
C LEU A 32 -4.81 -16.46 4.91
N VAL A 33 -5.19 -15.60 3.97
CA VAL A 33 -4.70 -15.62 2.58
C VAL A 33 -3.80 -14.41 2.35
N ASP A 34 -2.62 -14.58 1.76
CA ASP A 34 -1.74 -13.47 1.38
C ASP A 34 -0.98 -13.76 0.08
N ASP A 35 -0.82 -12.73 -0.74
CA ASP A 35 -0.12 -12.84 -2.02
C ASP A 35 1.41 -12.92 -1.88
N ASN A 36 1.97 -12.56 -0.72
CA ASN A 36 3.39 -12.68 -0.47
C ASN A 36 3.74 -14.09 0.01
N PRO A 37 4.96 -14.57 -0.29
CA PRO A 37 5.43 -15.87 0.18
C PRO A 37 5.55 -15.99 1.71
N ALA A 38 5.71 -14.86 2.41
CA ALA A 38 5.86 -14.82 3.86
C ALA A 38 4.93 -13.76 4.47
N ALA A 39 4.32 -14.09 5.61
CA ALA A 39 3.44 -13.18 6.33
C ALA A 39 4.18 -11.95 6.86
N GLY A 40 3.56 -10.78 6.84
CA GLY A 40 4.16 -9.53 7.30
C GLY A 40 3.81 -8.33 6.42
N GLY A 41 3.21 -8.59 5.25
CA GLY A 41 2.83 -7.57 4.28
C GLY A 41 4.03 -6.73 3.85
N GLN A 42 3.81 -5.44 3.56
CA GLN A 42 4.89 -4.54 3.11
C GLN A 42 5.80 -4.08 4.26
N ILE A 43 5.23 -3.88 5.45
CA ILE A 43 5.95 -3.34 6.61
C ILE A 43 6.99 -4.33 7.12
N TRP A 44 6.58 -5.58 7.31
CA TRP A 44 7.45 -6.69 7.73
C TRP A 44 7.77 -7.63 6.58
N ARG A 45 7.89 -7.07 5.37
CA ARG A 45 8.29 -7.82 4.18
C ARG A 45 9.60 -8.55 4.48
N ASP A 46 9.55 -9.86 4.28
CA ASP A 46 10.72 -10.72 4.41
C ASP A 46 11.56 -10.73 3.14
N GLY A 47 12.80 -11.18 3.27
CA GLY A 47 13.72 -11.34 2.16
C GLY A 47 15.15 -11.61 2.63
N PRO A 48 16.06 -11.94 1.71
CA PRO A 48 17.44 -12.32 2.06
C PRO A 48 18.21 -11.27 2.86
N ARG A 49 17.86 -9.98 2.71
CA ARG A 49 18.47 -8.86 3.44
C ARG A 49 17.49 -8.18 4.41
N ALA A 50 16.34 -8.79 4.68
CA ALA A 50 15.37 -8.23 5.59
C ALA A 50 15.84 -8.40 7.04
N SER A 51 15.81 -7.30 7.80
CA SER A 51 15.91 -7.34 9.26
C SER A 51 14.52 -7.10 9.83
N LEU A 52 13.91 -8.15 10.37
CA LEU A 52 12.56 -8.07 10.93
C LEU A 52 12.63 -7.68 12.41
N PRO A 53 11.72 -6.81 12.89
CA PRO A 53 11.67 -6.48 14.29
C PRO A 53 11.24 -7.70 15.13
N PRO A 54 11.66 -7.83 16.40
CA PRO A 54 11.31 -8.96 17.26
C PRO A 54 9.81 -9.26 17.32
N ARG A 55 8.98 -8.20 17.30
CA ARG A 55 7.51 -8.33 17.28
C ARG A 55 6.99 -9.07 16.04
N ALA A 56 7.59 -8.86 14.87
CA ALA A 56 7.18 -9.55 13.64
C ALA A 56 7.49 -11.06 13.74
N HIS A 57 8.69 -11.41 14.23
CA HIS A 57 9.06 -12.81 14.50
C HIS A 57 8.10 -13.45 15.49
N GLN A 58 7.83 -12.79 16.62
CA GLN A 58 6.92 -13.30 17.64
C GLN A 58 5.51 -13.54 17.09
N MET A 59 4.96 -12.62 16.29
CA MET A 59 3.62 -12.79 15.72
C MET A 59 3.56 -13.95 14.72
N ARG A 60 4.60 -14.13 13.89
CA ARG A 60 4.69 -15.29 12.98
C ARG A 60 4.78 -16.62 13.74
N GLN A 61 5.61 -16.68 14.77
CA GLN A 61 5.73 -17.87 15.63
C GLN A 61 4.41 -18.20 16.33
N ARG A 62 3.71 -17.19 16.86
CA ARG A 62 2.40 -17.37 17.48
C ARG A 62 1.35 -17.86 16.50
N LEU A 63 1.37 -17.35 15.26
CA LEU A 63 0.44 -17.76 14.20
C LEU A 63 0.68 -19.24 13.84
N ALA A 64 1.94 -19.62 13.64
CA ALA A 64 2.33 -21.00 13.34
C ALA A 64 1.95 -21.99 14.46
N GLY A 65 1.81 -21.51 15.69
CA GLY A 65 1.34 -22.32 16.83
C GLY A 65 -0.19 -22.44 16.96
N GLN A 66 -1.00 -21.82 16.09
CA GLN A 66 -2.45 -21.93 16.15
C GLN A 66 -2.96 -23.10 15.28
N ALA A 67 -3.55 -24.12 15.91
CA ALA A 67 -4.06 -25.30 15.18
C ALA A 67 -5.30 -25.01 14.32
N ASN A 68 -6.06 -23.96 14.63
CA ASN A 68 -7.29 -23.57 13.93
C ASN A 68 -7.09 -22.44 12.90
N VAL A 69 -5.86 -22.04 12.62
CA VAL A 69 -5.53 -21.01 11.62
C VAL A 69 -4.75 -21.65 10.48
N GLU A 70 -5.38 -21.75 9.32
CA GLU A 70 -4.74 -22.19 8.08
C GLU A 70 -4.22 -20.98 7.30
N HIS A 71 -2.92 -20.97 7.03
CA HIS A 71 -2.28 -19.88 6.29
C HIS A 71 -1.98 -20.31 4.86
N PHE A 72 -2.49 -19.54 3.90
CA PHE A 72 -2.27 -19.68 2.46
C PHE A 72 -1.32 -18.56 1.98
N PRO A 73 0.01 -18.73 2.11
CA PRO A 73 0.97 -17.80 1.55
C PRO A 73 1.02 -17.91 0.02
N ALA A 74 1.61 -16.91 -0.64
CA ALA A 74 1.74 -16.85 -2.10
C ALA A 74 0.42 -17.08 -2.86
N THR A 75 -0.71 -16.77 -2.23
CA THR A 75 -2.06 -17.05 -2.71
C THR A 75 -2.81 -15.75 -2.93
N ARG A 76 -3.24 -15.49 -4.16
CA ARG A 76 -3.97 -14.28 -4.53
C ARG A 76 -5.48 -14.53 -4.59
N VAL A 77 -6.27 -13.52 -4.27
CA VAL A 77 -7.70 -13.48 -4.59
C VAL A 77 -7.87 -13.02 -6.03
N VAL A 78 -8.40 -13.88 -6.89
CA VAL A 78 -8.59 -13.62 -8.33
C VAL A 78 -9.95 -13.01 -8.62
N ALA A 79 -11.01 -13.50 -7.97
CA ALA A 79 -12.37 -13.07 -8.22
C ALA A 79 -13.26 -13.30 -6.99
N CYS A 80 -14.39 -12.60 -6.93
CA CYS A 80 -15.48 -12.94 -6.02
C CYS A 80 -16.36 -14.00 -6.69
N GLY A 81 -16.74 -15.04 -5.96
CA GLY A 81 -17.67 -16.07 -6.39
C GLY A 81 -19.04 -15.92 -5.72
N PRO A 82 -20.05 -16.66 -6.17
CA PRO A 82 -21.38 -16.63 -5.58
C PRO A 82 -21.40 -17.20 -4.17
N GLY A 83 -22.36 -16.77 -3.36
CA GLY A 83 -22.64 -17.37 -2.04
C GLY A 83 -21.49 -17.28 -1.03
N ARG A 84 -20.87 -16.08 -0.87
CA ARG A 84 -19.74 -15.82 0.04
C ARG A 84 -18.54 -16.75 -0.23
N ARG A 85 -18.10 -16.75 -1.49
CA ARG A 85 -16.91 -17.48 -1.93
C ARG A 85 -15.90 -16.53 -2.57
N LEU A 86 -14.61 -16.84 -2.43
CA LEU A 86 -13.53 -16.21 -3.19
C LEU A 86 -12.83 -17.25 -4.06
N LEU A 87 -12.49 -16.86 -5.29
CA LEU A 87 -11.60 -17.65 -6.14
C LEU A 87 -10.16 -17.31 -5.80
N LEU A 88 -9.40 -18.31 -5.37
CA LEU A 88 -8.00 -18.19 -5.00
C LEU A 88 -7.10 -18.82 -6.07
N GLU A 89 -5.88 -18.31 -6.17
CA GLU A 89 -4.83 -18.86 -7.01
C GLU A 89 -3.48 -18.80 -6.30
N ASP A 90 -2.81 -19.94 -6.19
CA ASP A 90 -1.40 -20.04 -5.78
C ASP A 90 -0.55 -20.41 -7.03
N PRO A 91 0.78 -20.60 -6.92
CA PRO A 91 1.61 -20.99 -8.05
C PRO A 91 1.28 -22.36 -8.67
N GLN A 92 0.53 -23.22 -7.98
CA GLN A 92 0.27 -24.62 -8.33
C GLN A 92 -1.16 -24.86 -8.82
N ARG A 93 -2.16 -24.15 -8.29
CA ARG A 93 -3.58 -24.41 -8.57
C ARG A 93 -4.50 -23.21 -8.31
N GLY A 94 -5.71 -23.30 -8.84
CA GLY A 94 -6.85 -22.43 -8.51
C GLY A 94 -7.94 -23.21 -7.77
N TRP A 95 -8.64 -22.58 -6.83
CA TRP A 95 -9.76 -23.18 -6.11
C TRP A 95 -10.69 -22.11 -5.52
N GLN A 96 -11.92 -22.50 -5.17
CA GLN A 96 -12.84 -21.62 -4.44
C GLN A 96 -12.78 -21.91 -2.93
N VAL A 97 -12.87 -20.86 -2.13
CA VAL A 97 -13.02 -20.95 -0.68
C VAL A 97 -14.30 -20.24 -0.23
N GLY A 98 -15.14 -20.93 0.53
CA GLY A 98 -16.33 -20.37 1.18
C GLY A 98 -16.04 -19.88 2.59
N TYR A 99 -16.70 -18.78 3.00
CA TYR A 99 -16.53 -18.18 4.32
C TYR A 99 -17.86 -17.78 4.95
N ARG A 100 -17.96 -17.83 6.29
CA ARG A 100 -19.08 -17.23 7.02
C ARG A 100 -18.85 -15.74 7.22
N ARG A 101 -17.67 -15.34 7.70
CA ARG A 101 -17.28 -13.94 7.96
C ARG A 101 -15.99 -13.60 7.21
N LEU A 102 -15.82 -12.34 6.82
CA LEU A 102 -14.65 -11.87 6.07
C LEU A 102 -13.98 -10.69 6.76
N VAL A 103 -12.65 -10.69 6.85
CA VAL A 103 -11.86 -9.50 7.22
C VAL A 103 -10.94 -9.12 6.06
N LEU A 104 -11.14 -7.94 5.51
CA LEU A 104 -10.27 -7.36 4.49
C LEU A 104 -9.11 -6.62 5.16
N CYS A 105 -7.89 -7.11 4.95
CA CYS A 105 -6.63 -6.54 5.42
C CYS A 105 -5.69 -6.27 4.24
N THR A 106 -6.24 -5.79 3.13
CA THR A 106 -5.59 -5.68 1.79
C THR A 106 -4.54 -4.59 1.69
N GLY A 107 -4.31 -3.81 2.76
CA GLY A 107 -3.27 -2.80 2.85
C GLY A 107 -3.45 -1.63 1.88
N ALA A 108 -2.34 -1.01 1.51
CA ALA A 108 -2.27 0.08 0.54
C ALA A 108 -1.12 -0.15 -0.45
N ARG A 109 -1.14 0.62 -1.55
CA ARG A 109 -0.08 0.71 -2.55
C ARG A 109 0.48 2.13 -2.61
N GLU A 110 1.66 2.30 -3.18
CA GLU A 110 2.21 3.64 -3.37
C GLU A 110 1.42 4.44 -4.40
N LEU A 111 1.28 5.75 -4.13
CA LEU A 111 0.91 6.71 -5.15
C LEU A 111 2.16 7.04 -5.97
N LEU A 112 2.15 6.66 -7.25
CA LEU A 112 3.16 7.03 -8.23
C LEU A 112 2.58 8.13 -9.11
N LEU A 113 3.30 9.24 -9.24
CA LEU A 113 2.90 10.38 -10.06
C LEU A 113 3.86 10.53 -11.24
N PRO A 114 3.35 10.83 -12.44
CA PRO A 114 4.17 11.05 -13.62
C PRO A 114 4.93 12.38 -13.55
N PHE A 115 6.21 12.33 -13.92
CA PHE A 115 7.08 13.48 -14.16
C PHE A 115 8.13 13.08 -15.21
N PRO A 116 8.76 14.00 -15.95
CA PRO A 116 9.73 13.65 -16.98
C PRO A 116 10.79 12.64 -16.50
N GLY A 117 10.91 11.52 -17.21
CA GLY A 117 11.84 10.43 -16.89
C GLY A 117 11.45 9.50 -15.75
N TRP A 118 10.25 9.60 -15.15
CA TRP A 118 9.85 8.75 -14.01
C TRP A 118 9.80 7.24 -14.29
N THR A 119 9.80 6.85 -15.56
CA THR A 119 9.83 5.46 -16.03
C THR A 119 11.23 4.93 -16.31
N LEU A 120 12.28 5.76 -16.24
CA LEU A 120 13.65 5.35 -16.53
C LEU A 120 14.11 4.21 -15.59
N PRO A 121 14.84 3.21 -16.12
CA PRO A 121 15.53 2.24 -15.27
C PRO A 121 16.41 2.93 -14.22
N GLY A 122 16.21 2.57 -12.96
CA GLY A 122 16.84 3.23 -11.81
C GLY A 122 15.89 4.16 -11.03
N VAL A 123 14.73 4.50 -11.59
CA VAL A 123 13.63 5.19 -10.90
C VAL A 123 12.64 4.17 -10.34
N THR A 124 12.28 4.31 -9.07
CA THR A 124 11.38 3.41 -8.34
C THR A 124 10.48 4.18 -7.38
N GLY A 125 9.41 3.53 -6.91
CA GLY A 125 8.68 3.98 -5.71
C GLY A 125 9.59 3.96 -4.47
N ALA A 126 9.29 4.77 -3.45
CA ALA A 126 10.03 4.74 -2.18
C ALA A 126 9.87 3.38 -1.46
N GLY A 127 8.64 2.88 -1.36
CA GLY A 127 8.33 1.54 -0.87
C GLY A 127 8.87 0.44 -1.79
N GLY A 128 8.82 0.66 -3.11
CA GLY A 128 9.41 -0.22 -4.12
C GLY A 128 10.91 -0.42 -3.93
N LEU A 129 11.68 0.66 -3.75
CA LEU A 129 13.11 0.57 -3.43
C LEU A 129 13.34 -0.18 -2.12
N GLN A 130 12.54 0.08 -1.09
CA GLN A 130 12.66 -0.63 0.19
C GLN A 130 12.40 -2.14 0.02
N ALA A 131 11.37 -2.51 -0.73
CA ALA A 131 11.05 -3.90 -1.03
C ALA A 131 12.17 -4.58 -1.82
N LEU A 132 12.72 -3.90 -2.83
CA LEU A 132 13.85 -4.39 -3.62
C LEU A 132 15.13 -4.54 -2.77
N ALA A 133 15.43 -3.58 -1.89
CA ALA A 133 16.58 -3.64 -0.99
C ALA A 133 16.48 -4.87 -0.05
N LYS A 134 15.32 -5.06 0.61
CA LYS A 134 15.05 -6.24 1.45
C LYS A 134 15.08 -7.55 0.64
N GLY A 135 14.62 -7.50 -0.61
CA GLY A 135 14.66 -8.59 -1.57
C GLY A 135 16.05 -8.92 -2.12
N GLY A 136 17.07 -8.12 -1.78
CA GLY A 136 18.46 -8.42 -2.10
C GLY A 136 19.05 -7.66 -3.28
N LEU A 137 18.37 -6.63 -3.79
CA LEU A 137 18.89 -5.77 -4.86
C LEU A 137 20.29 -5.23 -4.50
N PRO A 138 21.30 -5.36 -5.39
CA PRO A 138 22.62 -4.80 -5.15
C PRO A 138 22.57 -3.27 -5.21
N LEU A 139 22.79 -2.65 -4.05
CA LEU A 139 22.78 -1.19 -3.88
C LEU A 139 24.14 -0.63 -3.41
N ALA A 140 25.10 -1.49 -3.09
CA ALA A 140 26.40 -1.09 -2.56
C ALA A 140 27.11 -0.10 -3.51
N GLY A 141 27.52 1.04 -2.97
CA GLY A 141 28.23 2.09 -3.71
C GLY A 141 27.36 2.96 -4.63
N GLN A 142 26.10 2.59 -4.91
CA GLN A 142 25.23 3.38 -5.77
C GLN A 142 24.80 4.68 -5.10
N ARG A 143 24.84 5.78 -5.85
CA ARG A 143 24.38 7.10 -5.40
C ARG A 143 22.86 7.14 -5.47
N LEU A 144 22.25 7.42 -4.33
CA LEU A 144 20.81 7.39 -4.15
C LEU A 144 20.28 8.79 -3.84
N VAL A 145 19.23 9.18 -4.56
CA VAL A 145 18.33 10.26 -4.16
C VAL A 145 16.97 9.66 -3.80
N VAL A 146 16.41 10.12 -2.67
CA VAL A 146 15.03 9.82 -2.28
C VAL A 146 14.25 11.13 -2.32
N ALA A 147 13.06 11.15 -2.91
CA ALA A 147 12.24 12.35 -3.06
C ALA A 147 10.75 12.07 -2.86
N GLY A 148 9.96 13.07 -2.47
CA GLY A 148 8.50 12.97 -2.41
C GLY A 148 7.94 13.49 -1.09
N SER A 149 7.08 12.72 -0.41
CA SER A 149 6.58 13.09 0.91
C SER A 149 6.42 11.93 1.88
N GLY A 150 6.69 12.23 3.15
CA GLY A 150 6.26 11.43 4.27
C GLY A 150 7.34 10.50 4.84
N PRO A 151 7.01 9.80 5.93
CA PRO A 151 7.97 8.98 6.67
C PRO A 151 8.53 7.80 5.86
N LEU A 152 7.84 7.37 4.80
CA LEU A 152 8.30 6.28 3.93
C LEU A 152 9.63 6.62 3.24
N LEU A 153 9.91 7.89 2.95
CA LEU A 153 11.17 8.32 2.35
C LEU A 153 12.35 7.94 3.25
N LEU A 154 12.21 8.19 4.55
CA LEU A 154 13.26 7.91 5.53
C LEU A 154 13.44 6.41 5.74
N ALA A 155 12.34 5.65 5.77
CA ALA A 155 12.40 4.19 5.87
C ALA A 155 13.09 3.56 4.64
N SER A 156 12.80 4.07 3.44
CA SER A 156 13.43 3.65 2.19
C SER A 156 14.92 3.98 2.16
N ALA A 157 15.28 5.21 2.52
CA ALA A 157 16.67 5.66 2.62
C ALA A 157 17.47 4.79 3.60
N ALA A 158 16.93 4.52 4.79
CA ALA A 158 17.58 3.68 5.80
C ALA A 158 17.81 2.25 5.29
N SER A 159 16.80 1.61 4.69
CA SER A 159 16.95 0.26 4.14
C SER A 159 17.97 0.18 3.00
N ALA A 160 17.99 1.18 2.12
CA ALA A 160 18.97 1.24 1.04
C ALA A 160 20.40 1.49 1.56
N SER A 161 20.57 2.39 2.53
CA SER A 161 21.88 2.65 3.17
C SER A 161 22.41 1.45 3.94
N GLN A 162 21.55 0.67 4.61
CA GLN A 162 21.95 -0.61 5.22
C GLN A 162 22.45 -1.62 4.17
N CYS A 163 21.97 -1.52 2.93
CA CYS A 163 22.46 -2.32 1.80
C CYS A 163 23.69 -1.69 1.09
N GLY A 164 24.27 -0.63 1.65
CA GLY A 164 25.48 0.04 1.15
C GLY A 164 25.25 1.17 0.15
N ALA A 165 24.02 1.63 -0.07
CA ALA A 165 23.75 2.78 -0.93
C ALA A 165 24.30 4.09 -0.33
N ARG A 166 24.91 4.93 -1.18
CA ARG A 166 25.38 6.26 -0.82
C ARG A 166 24.24 7.27 -0.95
N LEU A 167 23.59 7.60 0.17
CA LEU A 167 22.48 8.56 0.21
C LEU A 167 22.97 10.01 -0.01
N LEU A 168 22.67 10.58 -1.18
CA LEU A 168 23.03 11.95 -1.54
C LEU A 168 21.99 12.98 -1.08
N ARG A 169 20.70 12.59 -1.07
CA ARG A 169 19.60 13.51 -0.80
C ARG A 169 18.35 12.78 -0.33
N VAL A 170 17.66 13.36 0.64
CA VAL A 170 16.23 13.13 0.90
C VAL A 170 15.51 14.44 0.69
N ALA A 171 14.77 14.55 -0.41
CA ALA A 171 13.99 15.73 -0.80
C ALA A 171 12.53 15.55 -0.33
N GLU A 172 12.19 16.18 0.78
CA GLU A 172 10.83 16.23 1.31
C GLU A 172 10.13 17.47 0.79
N GLN A 173 8.97 17.27 0.17
CA GLN A 173 8.18 18.36 -0.35
C GLN A 173 7.53 19.21 0.75
N ALA A 174 7.27 18.67 1.94
CA ALA A 174 6.65 19.45 2.99
C ALA A 174 7.52 20.67 3.36
N PRO A 175 6.94 21.89 3.43
CA PRO A 175 7.68 23.07 3.87
C PRO A 175 8.24 22.90 5.28
N ALA A 176 9.39 23.52 5.57
CA ALA A 176 10.05 23.42 6.87
C ALA A 176 9.13 23.81 8.05
N ARG A 177 8.27 24.84 7.87
CA ARG A 177 7.26 25.25 8.86
C ARG A 177 6.25 24.14 9.18
N THR A 178 5.83 23.37 8.17
CA THR A 178 4.88 22.27 8.32
C THR A 178 5.54 21.10 9.04
N LEU A 179 6.79 20.79 8.70
CA LEU A 179 7.57 19.77 9.42
C LEU A 179 7.83 20.15 10.88
N ALA A 180 8.12 21.42 11.16
CA ALA A 180 8.26 21.92 12.52
C ALA A 180 6.95 21.79 13.31
N ALA A 181 5.81 22.17 12.71
CA ALA A 181 4.50 22.00 13.31
C ALA A 181 4.17 20.53 13.61
N PHE A 182 4.56 19.61 12.71
CA PHE A 182 4.47 18.17 12.93
C PHE A 182 5.36 17.72 14.10
N ALA A 183 6.62 18.17 14.13
CA ALA A 183 7.59 17.82 15.17
C ALA A 183 7.12 18.21 16.58
N VAL A 184 6.47 19.37 16.73
CA VAL A 184 5.87 19.83 18.00
C VAL A 184 4.76 18.89 18.49
N ARG A 185 4.11 18.13 17.61
CA ARG A 185 3.07 17.15 17.98
C ARG A 185 3.65 15.80 18.38
N LEU A 186 4.89 15.47 17.98
CA LEU A 186 5.52 14.17 18.20
C LEU A 186 5.68 13.73 19.67
N PRO A 187 5.80 14.62 20.68
CA PRO A 187 5.82 14.19 22.09
C PRO A 187 4.59 13.37 22.53
N ARG A 188 3.47 13.47 21.81
CA ARG A 188 2.26 12.63 22.06
C ARG A 188 2.47 11.16 21.68
N TRP A 189 3.54 10.85 20.92
CA TRP A 189 3.93 9.52 20.45
C TRP A 189 5.45 9.32 20.60
N PRO A 190 5.97 9.15 21.83
CA PRO A 190 7.41 9.16 22.10
C PRO A 190 8.20 8.10 21.33
N GLY A 191 7.60 6.94 21.02
CA GLY A 191 8.24 5.91 20.20
C GLY A 191 8.56 6.34 18.76
N LYS A 192 7.83 7.32 18.21
CA LYS A 192 8.09 7.88 16.87
C LYS A 192 9.12 9.02 16.90
N LEU A 193 9.25 9.71 18.04
CA LEU A 193 10.22 10.81 18.20
C LEU A 193 11.66 10.31 18.06
N TRP A 194 11.99 9.16 18.67
CA TRP A 194 13.31 8.53 18.56
C TRP A 194 13.60 8.00 17.16
N GLN A 195 12.59 7.45 16.49
CA GLN A 195 12.72 7.02 15.09
C GLN A 195 12.97 8.22 14.16
N ALA A 196 12.31 9.35 14.39
CA ALA A 196 12.49 10.56 13.59
C ALA A 196 13.88 11.19 13.79
N ALA A 197 14.38 11.26 15.04
CA ALA A 197 15.67 11.88 15.36
C ALA A 197 16.88 11.20 14.70
N GLY A 198 16.85 9.87 14.55
CA GLY A 198 17.92 9.12 13.86
C GLY A 198 17.91 9.22 12.33
N LEU A 199 16.84 9.77 11.74
CA LEU A 199 16.60 9.78 10.30
C LEU A 199 16.74 11.16 9.65
N PHE A 200 16.84 12.24 10.44
CA PHE A 200 17.19 13.58 9.94
C PHE A 200 18.69 13.65 9.61
N ALA A 201 19.08 12.98 8.55
CA ALA A 201 20.44 13.04 8.01
C ALA A 201 20.76 14.46 7.52
N ARG A 202 22.06 14.81 7.46
CA ARG A 202 22.56 16.01 6.77
C ARG A 202 22.09 16.11 5.31
N SER A 203 21.64 15.00 4.73
CA SER A 203 21.10 14.91 3.37
C SER A 203 19.60 15.26 3.28
N TYR A 204 18.89 15.50 4.39
CA TYR A 204 17.47 15.84 4.38
C TYR A 204 17.24 17.31 4.02
N ARG A 205 16.36 17.58 3.05
CA ARG A 205 15.93 18.94 2.67
C ARG A 205 14.41 19.00 2.62
N ALA A 206 13.86 19.88 3.44
CA ALA A 206 12.47 20.29 3.37
C ALA A 206 12.25 21.25 2.19
N ASP A 207 11.00 21.45 1.81
CA ASP A 207 10.60 22.27 0.66
C ASP A 207 11.37 21.90 -0.63
N SER A 208 11.51 20.59 -0.85
CA SER A 208 12.25 20.02 -1.96
C SER A 208 11.47 18.91 -2.65
N TYR A 209 11.34 18.97 -3.98
CA TYR A 209 10.62 17.96 -4.76
C TYR A 209 11.27 17.71 -6.12
N VAL A 210 10.97 16.56 -6.72
CA VAL A 210 11.49 16.18 -8.02
C VAL A 210 10.82 16.97 -9.14
N LEU A 211 11.63 17.39 -10.13
CA LEU A 211 11.17 17.99 -11.37
C LEU A 211 11.31 17.01 -12.54
N ALA A 212 12.47 16.35 -12.64
CA ALA A 212 12.75 15.39 -13.70
C ALA A 212 13.78 14.35 -13.25
N ALA A 213 13.68 13.14 -13.80
CA ALA A 213 14.76 12.18 -13.87
C ALA A 213 15.42 12.29 -15.24
N LEU A 214 16.74 12.37 -15.27
CA LEU A 214 17.54 12.65 -16.46
C LEU A 214 18.37 11.42 -16.84
N GLY A 215 18.42 11.13 -18.13
CA GLY A 215 19.20 10.06 -18.73
C GLY A 215 18.50 9.50 -19.99
N GLU A 216 19.25 8.78 -20.81
CA GLU A 216 18.74 8.19 -22.06
C GLU A 216 18.24 6.75 -21.83
N GLU A 217 19.15 5.82 -21.53
CA GLU A 217 18.79 4.40 -21.30
C GLU A 217 18.44 4.09 -19.84
N ARG A 218 18.96 4.88 -18.91
CA ARG A 218 18.81 4.72 -17.46
C ARG A 218 18.99 6.05 -16.76
N LEU A 219 18.64 6.10 -15.49
CA LEU A 219 18.88 7.27 -14.65
C LEU A 219 20.37 7.59 -14.51
N GLU A 220 20.73 8.83 -14.79
CA GLU A 220 22.08 9.39 -14.63
C GLU A 220 22.12 10.57 -13.67
N ALA A 221 21.03 11.35 -13.64
CA ALA A 221 20.87 12.47 -12.72
C ALA A 221 19.40 12.72 -12.39
N VAL A 222 19.16 13.47 -11.31
CA VAL A 222 17.84 13.97 -10.96
C VAL A 222 17.87 15.48 -10.84
N ARG A 223 16.85 16.13 -11.41
CA ARG A 223 16.59 17.55 -11.27
C ARG A 223 15.55 17.76 -10.17
N LEU A 224 15.91 18.55 -9.16
CA LEU A 224 15.07 18.87 -8.01
C LEU A 224 14.81 20.38 -7.95
N ARG A 225 13.61 20.76 -7.49
CA ARG A 225 13.37 22.08 -6.90
C ARG A 225 13.72 21.97 -5.43
N GLU A 226 14.62 22.81 -4.92
CA GLU A 226 15.03 22.83 -3.53
C GLU A 226 15.10 24.27 -3.01
N GLY A 227 14.17 24.67 -2.14
CA GLY A 227 14.11 26.02 -1.57
C GLY A 227 14.05 27.11 -2.65
N GLY A 228 13.22 26.90 -3.67
CA GLY A 228 13.06 27.82 -4.81
C GLY A 228 14.11 27.69 -5.92
N ARG A 229 15.25 27.03 -5.69
CA ARG A 229 16.31 26.86 -6.71
C ARG A 229 16.21 25.51 -7.41
N VAL A 230 16.61 25.46 -8.67
CA VAL A 230 16.77 24.18 -9.39
C VAL A 230 18.17 23.64 -9.11
N ARG A 231 18.27 22.35 -8.76
CA ARG A 231 19.55 21.66 -8.58
C ARG A 231 19.51 20.30 -9.26
N GLU A 232 20.59 19.97 -9.94
CA GLU A 232 20.80 18.64 -10.53
C GLU A 232 21.80 17.85 -9.68
N ILE A 233 21.52 16.57 -9.49
CA ILE A 233 22.34 15.65 -8.70
C ILE A 233 22.55 14.38 -9.52
N ALA A 234 23.79 14.10 -9.89
CA ALA A 234 24.16 12.86 -10.56
C ALA A 234 23.96 11.66 -9.63
N CYS A 235 23.18 10.66 -10.06
CA CYS A 235 22.84 9.48 -9.28
C CYS A 235 22.38 8.31 -10.16
N GLU A 236 22.58 7.08 -9.70
CA GLU A 236 22.13 5.87 -10.40
C GLU A 236 20.77 5.36 -9.89
N ARG A 237 20.27 5.92 -8.78
CA ARG A 237 19.00 5.54 -8.15
C ARG A 237 18.19 6.73 -7.70
N LEU A 238 16.91 6.72 -8.06
CA LEU A 238 15.87 7.60 -7.54
C LEU A 238 14.74 6.75 -6.94
N ALA A 239 14.43 7.00 -5.67
CA ALA A 239 13.21 6.52 -5.04
C ALA A 239 12.25 7.69 -4.83
N CYS A 240 11.08 7.63 -5.45
CA CYS A 240 10.08 8.69 -5.37
C CYS A 240 8.76 8.18 -4.75
N GLY A 241 8.29 8.81 -3.68
CA GLY A 241 7.07 8.40 -2.99
C GLY A 241 6.13 9.56 -2.70
N PHE A 242 4.88 9.50 -3.19
CA PHE A 242 3.89 10.57 -3.02
C PHE A 242 2.77 10.19 -2.06
N GLY A 243 3.09 9.38 -1.04
CA GLY A 243 2.09 8.80 -0.15
C GLY A 243 1.52 7.48 -0.68
N LEU A 244 0.43 7.03 -0.06
CA LEU A 244 -0.17 5.72 -0.29
C LEU A 244 -1.65 5.84 -0.69
N VAL A 245 -2.12 4.86 -1.45
CA VAL A 245 -3.51 4.69 -1.86
C VAL A 245 -4.03 3.37 -1.28
N PRO A 246 -5.12 3.39 -0.49
CA PRO A 246 -5.74 2.17 0.02
C PRO A 246 -6.09 1.17 -1.10
N ASN A 247 -5.92 -0.13 -0.83
CA ASN A 247 -6.31 -1.20 -1.74
C ASN A 247 -7.77 -1.59 -1.50
N VAL A 248 -8.68 -0.81 -2.06
CA VAL A 248 -10.14 -0.96 -1.89
C VAL A 248 -10.79 -1.90 -2.91
N GLN A 249 -10.03 -2.39 -3.90
CA GLN A 249 -10.56 -3.08 -5.08
C GLN A 249 -11.44 -4.29 -4.75
N LEU A 250 -10.96 -5.16 -3.86
CA LEU A 250 -11.71 -6.35 -3.44
C LEU A 250 -12.99 -5.94 -2.68
N GLY A 251 -12.90 -4.93 -1.81
CA GLY A 251 -14.08 -4.40 -1.12
C GLY A 251 -15.11 -3.83 -2.10
N GLN A 252 -14.67 -3.00 -3.07
CA GLN A 252 -15.57 -2.43 -4.08
C GLN A 252 -16.27 -3.52 -4.90
N ALA A 253 -15.56 -4.57 -5.28
CA ALA A 253 -16.16 -5.70 -6.01
C ALA A 253 -17.17 -6.50 -5.18
N LEU A 254 -17.02 -6.51 -3.84
CA LEU A 254 -17.99 -7.07 -2.91
C LEU A 254 -19.17 -6.13 -2.62
N GLY A 255 -19.10 -4.86 -3.03
CA GLY A 255 -20.12 -3.84 -2.73
C GLY A 255 -19.89 -3.05 -1.44
N TYR A 256 -18.66 -3.02 -0.91
CA TYR A 256 -18.33 -2.13 0.20
C TYR A 256 -18.51 -0.66 -0.15
N ARG A 257 -19.09 0.09 0.78
CA ARG A 257 -19.06 1.55 0.73
C ARG A 257 -17.65 2.07 1.02
N LEU A 258 -17.27 3.14 0.31
CA LEU A 258 -16.05 3.89 0.56
C LEU A 258 -16.32 5.11 1.44
N ASP A 259 -15.32 5.49 2.23
CA ASP A 259 -15.21 6.80 2.89
C ASP A 259 -13.96 7.49 2.34
N GLY A 260 -14.17 8.50 1.49
CA GLY A 260 -13.10 9.05 0.65
C GLY A 260 -12.40 7.96 -0.17
N PRO A 261 -11.06 7.82 -0.08
CA PRO A 261 -10.30 6.80 -0.83
C PRO A 261 -10.22 5.43 -0.15
N ALA A 262 -10.84 5.24 1.03
CA ALA A 262 -10.69 4.04 1.86
C ALA A 262 -12.01 3.27 2.02
N LEU A 263 -11.95 2.01 2.48
CA LEU A 263 -13.14 1.26 2.87
C LEU A 263 -13.76 1.88 4.11
N ALA A 264 -15.07 2.17 4.07
CA ALA A 264 -15.79 2.73 5.21
C ALA A 264 -15.99 1.65 6.29
N VAL A 265 -15.59 1.97 7.52
CA VAL A 265 -15.77 1.09 8.69
C VAL A 265 -16.19 1.89 9.92
N ASP A 266 -16.89 1.21 10.84
CA ASP A 266 -17.24 1.76 12.14
C ASP A 266 -16.16 1.49 13.21
N GLU A 267 -16.46 1.78 14.49
CA GLU A 267 -15.54 1.52 15.61
C GLU A 267 -15.27 0.02 15.87
N TRP A 268 -16.10 -0.88 15.33
CA TRP A 268 -15.92 -2.34 15.38
C TRP A 268 -15.09 -2.86 14.21
N GLN A 269 -14.62 -1.97 13.34
CA GLN A 269 -14.04 -2.31 12.05
C GLN A 269 -15.04 -3.04 11.13
N ALA A 270 -16.34 -2.95 11.40
CA ALA A 270 -17.39 -3.53 10.57
C ALA A 270 -17.69 -2.62 9.37
N GLY A 271 -17.93 -3.23 8.21
CA GLY A 271 -18.24 -2.52 6.97
C GLY A 271 -19.72 -2.25 6.74
N SER A 272 -20.05 -1.83 5.52
CA SER A 272 -21.44 -1.68 5.07
C SER A 272 -22.14 -3.02 4.76
N LEU A 273 -21.40 -4.12 4.72
CA LEU A 273 -21.92 -5.47 4.45
C LEU A 273 -21.97 -6.27 5.76
N PRO A 274 -23.07 -6.99 6.04
CA PRO A 274 -23.16 -7.87 7.20
C PRO A 274 -22.02 -8.89 7.20
N ASP A 275 -21.48 -9.18 8.38
CA ASP A 275 -20.40 -10.17 8.60
C ASP A 275 -19.07 -9.88 7.87
N HIS A 276 -18.93 -8.67 7.32
CA HIS A 276 -17.69 -8.24 6.71
C HIS A 276 -17.05 -7.12 7.54
N TYR A 277 -15.74 -7.23 7.71
CA TYR A 277 -14.90 -6.31 8.45
C TYR A 277 -13.73 -5.88 7.57
N ALA A 278 -13.10 -4.75 7.88
CA ALA A 278 -11.87 -4.34 7.22
C ALA A 278 -10.93 -3.64 8.21
N ALA A 279 -9.62 -3.82 8.05
CA ALA A 279 -8.64 -3.25 8.97
C ALA A 279 -7.30 -2.91 8.30
N GLY A 280 -6.56 -1.99 8.92
CA GLY A 280 -5.27 -1.55 8.41
C GLY A 280 -5.41 -0.59 7.24
N GLU A 281 -4.40 -0.53 6.37
CA GLU A 281 -4.28 0.59 5.43
C GLU A 281 -5.39 0.64 4.35
N CYS A 282 -6.18 -0.43 4.20
CA CYS A 282 -7.37 -0.43 3.34
C CYS A 282 -8.53 0.41 3.91
N THR A 283 -8.53 0.70 5.22
CA THR A 283 -9.49 1.58 5.92
C THR A 283 -8.92 2.98 6.18
N GLY A 284 -7.73 3.28 5.65
CA GLY A 284 -7.03 4.55 5.83
C GLY A 284 -5.58 4.36 6.28
N PHE A 285 -4.69 5.25 5.86
CA PHE A 285 -3.27 5.12 6.15
C PHE A 285 -2.91 5.62 7.55
N GLY A 286 -2.47 4.71 8.44
CA GLY A 286 -2.04 5.07 9.81
C GLY A 286 -0.82 4.31 10.35
N GLY A 287 -0.14 3.54 9.51
CA GLY A 287 1.05 2.77 9.90
C GLY A 287 0.76 1.51 10.72
N SER A 288 1.82 0.80 11.10
CA SER A 288 1.70 -0.53 11.71
C SER A 288 1.00 -0.53 13.06
N GLU A 289 1.18 0.51 13.88
CA GLU A 289 0.56 0.57 15.20
C GLU A 289 -0.96 0.69 15.14
N LEU A 290 -1.49 1.49 14.21
CA LEU A 290 -2.92 1.57 13.97
C LEU A 290 -3.43 0.25 13.38
N ALA A 291 -2.77 -0.24 12.33
CA ALA A 291 -3.15 -1.47 11.63
C ALA A 291 -3.22 -2.69 12.59
N LEU A 292 -2.29 -2.80 13.53
CA LEU A 292 -2.31 -3.85 14.54
C LEU A 292 -3.53 -3.76 15.46
N VAL A 293 -3.91 -2.55 15.88
CA VAL A 293 -5.05 -2.36 16.78
C VAL A 293 -6.36 -2.60 16.05
N GLU A 294 -6.50 -2.06 14.85
CA GLU A 294 -7.67 -2.29 14.00
C GLU A 294 -7.81 -3.77 13.64
N GLY A 295 -6.72 -4.44 13.29
CA GLY A 295 -6.71 -5.87 13.04
C GLY A 295 -7.21 -6.66 14.24
N THR A 296 -6.70 -6.37 15.44
CA THR A 296 -7.17 -7.02 16.67
C THR A 296 -8.66 -6.75 16.94
N ILE A 297 -9.14 -5.52 16.72
CA ILE A 297 -10.58 -5.18 16.85
C ILE A 297 -11.42 -5.99 15.87
N ALA A 298 -11.04 -6.01 14.59
CA ALA A 298 -11.75 -6.75 13.55
C ALA A 298 -11.78 -8.25 13.84
N GLY A 299 -10.65 -8.82 14.29
CA GLY A 299 -10.56 -10.23 14.67
C GLY A 299 -11.51 -10.59 15.82
N HIS A 300 -11.51 -9.80 16.90
CA HIS A 300 -12.44 -10.00 18.02
C HIS A 300 -13.91 -9.81 17.62
N ALA A 301 -14.23 -8.74 16.88
CA ALA A 301 -15.59 -8.48 16.41
C ALA A 301 -16.09 -9.61 15.50
N ALA A 302 -15.23 -10.12 14.62
CA ALA A 302 -15.55 -11.21 13.72
C ALA A 302 -15.76 -12.56 14.42
N VAL A 303 -15.46 -12.71 15.71
CA VAL A 303 -15.80 -13.90 16.50
C VAL A 303 -16.70 -13.57 17.70
N ASP A 304 -17.40 -12.44 17.64
CA ASP A 304 -18.36 -11.95 18.65
C ASP A 304 -17.76 -11.64 20.04
N GLU A 305 -16.44 -11.50 20.14
CA GLU A 305 -15.71 -11.10 21.35
C GLU A 305 -15.77 -9.58 21.57
N ARG A 306 -17.00 -9.06 21.71
CA ARG A 306 -17.29 -7.62 21.69
C ARG A 306 -16.58 -6.84 22.79
N ASP A 307 -16.50 -7.38 24.00
CA ASP A 307 -15.84 -6.68 25.11
C ASP A 307 -14.33 -6.57 24.91
N ALA A 308 -13.69 -7.58 24.30
CA ALA A 308 -12.28 -7.52 23.94
C ALA A 308 -12.01 -6.45 22.88
N ALA A 309 -12.86 -6.36 21.85
CA ALA A 309 -12.79 -5.31 20.84
C ALA A 309 -12.94 -3.90 21.44
N ARG A 310 -13.97 -3.68 22.27
CA ARG A 310 -14.27 -2.36 22.89
C ARG A 310 -13.12 -1.80 23.71
N ARG A 311 -12.40 -2.66 24.44
CA ARG A 311 -11.23 -2.26 25.24
C ARG A 311 -10.12 -1.61 24.42
N LEU A 312 -10.08 -1.85 23.11
CA LEU A 312 -9.06 -1.31 22.20
C LEU A 312 -9.41 0.03 21.57
N TRP A 313 -10.66 0.50 21.68
CA TRP A 313 -11.09 1.77 21.08
C TRP A 313 -10.27 3.00 21.49
N PRO A 314 -9.90 3.20 22.79
CA PRO A 314 -9.05 4.34 23.16
C PRO A 314 -7.68 4.28 22.48
N ARG A 315 -7.11 3.08 22.33
CA ARG A 315 -5.84 2.87 21.65
C ARG A 315 -5.95 3.13 20.16
N ARG A 316 -7.06 2.70 19.53
CA ARG A 316 -7.37 3.00 18.13
C ARG A 316 -7.45 4.50 17.90
N ARG A 317 -8.27 5.22 18.68
CA ARG A 317 -8.41 6.68 18.58
C ARG A 317 -7.07 7.42 18.72
N ARG A 318 -6.19 6.96 19.62
CA ARG A 318 -4.84 7.53 19.78
C ARG A 318 -4.00 7.42 18.50
N TRP A 319 -4.02 6.26 17.84
CA TRP A 319 -3.25 6.04 16.61
C TRP A 319 -3.92 6.65 15.38
N GLN A 320 -5.26 6.73 15.36
CA GLN A 320 -5.99 7.50 14.35
C GLN A 320 -5.57 8.98 14.40
N GLY A 321 -5.51 9.59 15.58
CA GLY A 321 -5.03 10.98 15.70
C GLY A 321 -3.58 11.19 15.21
N PHE A 322 -2.73 10.15 15.26
CA PHE A 322 -1.40 10.19 14.64
C PHE A 322 -1.50 10.16 13.12
N ALA A 323 -2.30 9.24 12.58
CA ALA A 323 -2.57 9.10 11.16
C ALA A 323 -3.11 10.42 10.56
N ASP A 324 -4.11 11.02 11.20
CA ASP A 324 -4.71 12.29 10.77
C ASP A 324 -3.71 13.45 10.83
N THR A 325 -2.75 13.39 11.76
CA THR A 325 -1.68 14.38 11.84
C THR A 325 -0.68 14.19 10.68
N LEU A 326 -0.30 12.95 10.37
CA LEU A 326 0.54 12.65 9.21
C LEU A 326 -0.12 13.10 7.91
N ALA A 327 -1.38 12.71 7.67
CA ALA A 327 -2.09 13.00 6.44
C ALA A 327 -2.16 14.52 6.15
N ARG A 328 -2.36 15.33 7.21
CA ARG A 328 -2.41 16.80 7.08
C ARG A 328 -1.05 17.44 6.80
N HIS A 329 0.02 16.99 7.47
CA HIS A 329 1.32 17.66 7.39
C HIS A 329 2.15 17.21 6.18
N PHE A 330 1.83 16.06 5.60
CA PHE A 330 2.48 15.50 4.41
C PHE A 330 1.53 15.47 3.20
N ALA A 331 0.51 16.35 3.20
CA ALA A 331 -0.37 16.53 2.07
C ALA A 331 0.44 17.02 0.85
N LEU A 332 0.12 16.48 -0.32
CA LEU A 332 0.83 16.80 -1.56
C LEU A 332 0.58 18.25 -1.98
N ARG A 333 1.65 18.92 -2.41
CA ARG A 333 1.61 20.27 -2.98
C ARG A 333 0.93 20.25 -4.37
N ALA A 334 0.31 21.37 -4.75
CA ALA A 334 -0.46 21.47 -5.99
C ALA A 334 0.43 21.40 -7.23
N GLU A 335 1.66 21.93 -7.13
CA GLU A 335 2.67 21.98 -8.18
C GLU A 335 3.03 20.59 -8.72
N LEU A 336 2.80 19.52 -7.94
CA LEU A 336 3.02 18.15 -8.43
C LEU A 336 2.07 17.74 -9.56
N ARG A 337 0.94 18.45 -9.73
CA ARG A 337 -0.02 18.21 -10.82
C ARG A 337 0.50 18.72 -12.16
N GLU A 338 1.44 19.64 -12.13
CA GLU A 338 1.98 20.34 -13.30
C GLU A 338 3.33 19.77 -13.75
N LEU A 339 3.83 18.71 -13.10
CA LEU A 339 5.13 18.12 -13.42
C LEU A 339 5.15 17.40 -14.76
N ALA A 340 4.07 16.69 -15.10
CA ALA A 340 4.03 15.88 -16.31
C ALA A 340 3.95 16.78 -17.55
N GLU A 341 4.84 16.51 -18.50
CA GLU A 341 4.84 17.14 -19.82
C GLU A 341 3.99 16.34 -20.81
N ALA A 342 3.73 16.89 -21.99
CA ALA A 342 2.83 16.30 -22.99
C ALA A 342 3.21 14.86 -23.38
N ASP A 343 4.50 14.56 -23.48
CA ASP A 343 5.06 13.25 -23.81
C ASP A 343 5.30 12.34 -22.59
N THR A 344 5.10 12.85 -21.37
CA THR A 344 5.33 12.09 -20.15
C THR A 344 4.32 10.96 -20.04
N LEU A 345 4.80 9.71 -19.97
CA LEU A 345 3.96 8.53 -19.84
C LEU A 345 3.11 8.60 -18.56
N VAL A 346 1.80 8.45 -18.68
CA VAL A 346 0.88 8.28 -17.55
C VAL A 346 0.57 6.80 -17.33
N CYS A 347 0.40 6.02 -18.41
CA CYS A 347 0.22 4.58 -18.34
C CYS A 347 1.43 3.84 -18.92
N ARG A 348 2.35 3.41 -18.04
CA ARG A 348 3.53 2.62 -18.44
C ARG A 348 3.19 1.25 -19.06
N CYS A 349 2.04 0.66 -18.75
CA CYS A 349 1.71 -0.65 -19.30
C CYS A 349 1.26 -0.60 -20.77
N GLU A 350 0.83 0.55 -21.25
CA GLU A 350 0.25 0.75 -22.58
C GLU A 350 0.91 1.93 -23.30
N ASP A 351 2.06 2.40 -22.79
CA ASP A 351 2.84 3.53 -23.30
C ASP A 351 2.02 4.79 -23.62
N VAL A 352 1.05 5.12 -22.75
CA VAL A 352 0.15 6.26 -22.97
C VAL A 352 0.74 7.54 -22.37
N PRO A 353 1.07 8.56 -23.19
CA PRO A 353 1.54 9.86 -22.72
C PRO A 353 0.40 10.76 -22.22
N LEU A 354 0.74 11.82 -21.49
CA LEU A 354 -0.23 12.79 -20.97
C LEU A 354 -1.09 13.42 -22.08
N ALA A 355 -0.49 13.76 -23.22
CA ALA A 355 -1.18 14.38 -24.36
C ALA A 355 -2.31 13.50 -24.91
N ALA A 356 -2.20 12.17 -24.82
CA ALA A 356 -3.25 11.24 -25.23
C ALA A 356 -4.42 11.17 -24.23
N LEU A 357 -4.28 11.77 -23.06
CA LEU A 357 -5.34 11.90 -22.06
C LEU A 357 -5.97 13.30 -22.06
N ALA A 358 -5.25 14.31 -22.57
CA ALA A 358 -5.71 15.68 -22.60
C ALA A 358 -6.99 15.83 -23.43
N GLY A 359 -7.97 16.55 -22.90
CA GLY A 359 -9.23 16.85 -23.60
C GLY A 359 -10.37 15.85 -23.38
N HIS A 360 -10.12 14.69 -22.77
CA HIS A 360 -11.20 13.77 -22.39
C HIS A 360 -11.94 14.25 -21.14
N ALA A 361 -13.23 13.92 -21.03
CA ALA A 361 -14.09 14.35 -19.93
C ALA A 361 -13.94 13.47 -18.67
N GLY A 362 -13.45 12.24 -18.81
CA GLY A 362 -13.36 11.30 -17.69
C GLY A 362 -12.59 10.01 -17.99
N TRP A 363 -12.39 9.22 -16.93
CA TRP A 363 -11.61 7.98 -16.97
C TRP A 363 -12.09 7.00 -18.05
N THR A 364 -13.39 6.77 -18.17
CA THR A 364 -13.93 5.77 -19.10
C THR A 364 -13.66 6.14 -20.56
N GLU A 365 -13.89 7.40 -20.91
CA GLU A 365 -13.62 7.92 -22.26
C GLU A 365 -12.12 7.82 -22.57
N ALA A 366 -11.27 8.39 -21.69
CA ALA A 366 -9.83 8.35 -21.88
C ALA A 366 -9.29 6.91 -21.99
N LYS A 367 -9.81 5.98 -21.19
CA LYS A 367 -9.46 4.56 -21.25
C LYS A 367 -9.81 3.93 -22.60
N LEU A 368 -11.01 4.18 -23.13
CA LEU A 368 -11.45 3.59 -24.40
C LEU A 368 -10.68 4.15 -25.60
N HIS A 369 -10.33 5.43 -25.58
CA HIS A 369 -9.63 6.11 -26.67
C HIS A 369 -8.11 5.87 -26.66
N SER A 370 -7.49 5.83 -25.49
CA SER A 370 -6.02 5.75 -25.35
C SER A 370 -5.49 4.40 -24.86
N ARG A 371 -6.38 3.49 -24.45
CA ARG A 371 -6.05 2.23 -23.74
C ARG A 371 -5.49 2.43 -22.33
N CYS A 372 -5.45 3.65 -21.80
CA CYS A 372 -4.97 3.92 -20.45
C CYS A 372 -5.70 3.06 -19.40
N GLY A 373 -4.92 2.29 -18.63
CA GLY A 373 -5.46 1.38 -17.62
C GLY A 373 -6.01 0.06 -18.14
N MET A 374 -5.68 -0.33 -19.38
CA MET A 374 -6.00 -1.65 -19.95
C MET A 374 -4.88 -2.70 -19.81
N GLY A 375 -3.64 -2.27 -19.49
CA GLY A 375 -2.51 -3.20 -19.38
C GLY A 375 -2.50 -4.07 -18.11
N ALA A 376 -1.42 -4.79 -17.88
CA ALA A 376 -1.34 -5.83 -16.82
C ALA A 376 -1.66 -5.34 -15.39
N CYS A 377 -1.44 -4.06 -15.09
CA CYS A 377 -1.80 -3.50 -13.79
C CYS A 377 -3.31 -3.20 -13.63
N GLN A 378 -4.09 -3.28 -14.71
CA GLN A 378 -5.53 -2.99 -14.77
C GLN A 378 -5.89 -1.61 -14.21
N GLY A 379 -5.06 -0.61 -14.50
CA GLY A 379 -5.30 0.78 -14.06
C GLY A 379 -4.97 1.07 -12.60
N ARG A 380 -4.43 0.12 -11.82
CA ARG A 380 -4.07 0.36 -10.40
C ARG A 380 -3.07 1.50 -10.19
N ILE A 381 -2.19 1.74 -11.16
CA ILE A 381 -1.16 2.78 -11.10
C ILE A 381 -1.66 4.06 -11.78
N CYS A 382 -1.93 4.01 -13.09
CA CYS A 382 -2.36 5.19 -13.84
C CYS A 382 -3.74 5.72 -13.44
N GLY A 383 -4.62 4.88 -12.86
CA GLY A 383 -5.90 5.33 -12.31
C GLY A 383 -5.73 6.23 -11.08
N SER A 384 -4.82 5.89 -10.17
CA SER A 384 -4.47 6.77 -9.05
C SER A 384 -3.81 8.07 -9.53
N ALA A 385 -2.95 7.99 -10.54
CA ALA A 385 -2.34 9.16 -11.15
C ALA A 385 -3.39 10.05 -11.84
N ALA A 386 -4.33 9.48 -12.59
CA ALA A 386 -5.41 10.21 -13.24
C ALA A 386 -6.38 10.85 -12.24
N GLN A 387 -6.67 10.18 -11.12
CA GLN A 387 -7.41 10.79 -10.02
C GLN A 387 -6.67 12.00 -9.45
N PHE A 388 -5.35 11.88 -9.26
CA PHE A 388 -4.54 13.00 -8.80
C PHE A 388 -4.48 14.12 -9.84
N LEU A 389 -4.27 13.86 -11.12
CA LEU A 389 -4.10 14.89 -12.14
C LEU A 389 -5.43 15.56 -12.54
N PHE A 390 -6.47 14.77 -12.77
CA PHE A 390 -7.71 15.20 -13.41
C PHE A 390 -8.95 15.08 -12.51
N GLY A 391 -8.82 14.51 -11.32
CA GLY A 391 -9.97 14.20 -10.46
C GLY A 391 -10.82 13.02 -10.95
N TRP A 392 -10.36 12.28 -11.96
CA TRP A 392 -11.12 11.17 -12.52
C TRP A 392 -11.12 9.97 -11.59
N THR A 393 -12.30 9.43 -11.31
CA THR A 393 -12.45 8.24 -10.45
C THR A 393 -12.66 7.00 -11.34
N PRO A 394 -11.74 6.02 -11.31
CA PRO A 394 -11.96 4.75 -12.00
C PRO A 394 -13.18 4.00 -11.44
N PRO A 395 -13.94 3.27 -12.26
CA PRO A 395 -15.03 2.43 -11.80
C PRO A 395 -14.51 1.28 -10.94
N ALA A 396 -15.43 0.60 -10.24
CA ALA A 396 -15.12 -0.63 -9.52
C ALA A 396 -14.43 -1.65 -10.45
N PRO A 397 -13.42 -2.37 -9.95
CA PRO A 397 -12.69 -3.35 -10.74
C PRO A 397 -13.59 -4.52 -11.10
N ARG A 398 -13.40 -5.05 -12.31
CA ARG A 398 -14.05 -6.28 -12.75
C ARG A 398 -13.12 -7.48 -12.51
N PRO A 399 -13.65 -8.65 -12.11
CA PRO A 399 -12.86 -9.87 -12.10
C PRO A 399 -12.43 -10.26 -13.54
N PRO A 400 -11.27 -10.91 -13.70
CA PRO A 400 -10.31 -11.22 -12.65
C PRO A 400 -9.50 -9.99 -12.20
N PHE A 401 -9.25 -9.84 -10.89
CA PHE A 401 -8.56 -8.69 -10.30
C PHE A 401 -7.06 -8.65 -10.62
N SER A 402 -6.52 -9.77 -11.08
CA SER A 402 -5.17 -9.94 -11.59
C SER A 402 -5.19 -10.96 -12.72
N PRO A 403 -4.22 -10.95 -13.65
CA PRO A 403 -4.04 -12.05 -14.59
C PRO A 403 -4.05 -13.39 -13.84
N ALA A 404 -4.85 -14.33 -14.34
CA ALA A 404 -5.07 -15.64 -13.74
C ALA A 404 -5.00 -16.72 -14.82
N ARG A 405 -4.69 -17.95 -14.42
CA ARG A 405 -4.63 -19.08 -15.32
C ARG A 405 -6.03 -19.48 -15.77
N LEU A 406 -6.15 -19.96 -17.01
CA LEU A 406 -7.45 -20.42 -17.54
C LEU A 406 -8.03 -21.55 -16.69
N GLU A 407 -7.20 -22.45 -16.19
CA GLU A 407 -7.61 -23.53 -15.26
C GLU A 407 -8.24 -22.98 -13.97
N THR A 408 -7.70 -21.89 -13.43
CA THR A 408 -8.25 -21.22 -12.24
C THR A 408 -9.63 -20.64 -12.55
N LEU A 409 -9.77 -19.99 -13.71
CA LEU A 409 -11.05 -19.43 -14.14
C LEU A 409 -12.09 -20.52 -14.44
N ALA A 410 -11.67 -21.71 -14.86
CA ALA A 410 -12.56 -22.87 -15.01
C ALA A 410 -13.13 -23.35 -13.67
N CYS A 411 -12.43 -23.10 -12.55
CA CYS A 411 -12.97 -23.33 -11.21
C CYS A 411 -14.01 -22.28 -10.81
N TRP A 412 -14.11 -21.15 -11.51
CA TRP A 412 -15.05 -20.08 -11.22
C TRP A 412 -16.45 -20.47 -11.72
N GLN A 413 -17.26 -21.00 -10.81
CA GLN A 413 -18.70 -21.09 -11.02
C GLN A 413 -19.25 -19.69 -10.81
N GLY A 414 -19.18 -18.83 -11.82
CA GLY A 414 -19.89 -17.55 -11.78
C GLY A 414 -21.39 -17.81 -11.70
N ASP A 415 -22.13 -16.93 -11.02
CA ASP A 415 -23.56 -16.84 -11.30
C ASP A 415 -23.68 -16.51 -12.80
N ALA A 416 -24.34 -17.38 -13.56
CA ALA A 416 -24.83 -17.06 -14.89
C ALA A 416 -25.95 -16.02 -14.71
N GLY A 417 -25.56 -14.77 -14.47
CA GLY A 417 -26.44 -13.62 -14.39
C GLY A 417 -26.42 -12.84 -15.69
#